data_AF-A0A7T8ABY0-F1
#
_entry.id   AF-A0A7T8ABY0-F1
#
_cell.length_a   1.000
_cell.length_b   1.000
_cell.length_c   1.000
_cell.angle_alpha   90.00
_cell.angle_beta   90.00
_cell.angle_gamma   90.00
#
_symmetry.space_group_name_H-M   'P 1'
#
loop_
_entity.id
_entity.type
_entity.pdbx_description
1 polymer ?
#
loop_
_entity_poly.entity_id
_entity_poly.type
_entity_poly.pdbx_seq_one_letter_code
_entity_poly.pdbx_strand_id
1 'polypeptide(L)'
;MSNGGTITNDVTLVGADDTAPVALHNVANGTLANDAVNVGQMEAAMAGTMAYADARLTEALDYTDARFAALDYDLREARKESFAGTAGAMAMAGLPQVVEAGTRMIAGAVGHFRGQTAFAIGASLAANEGRTVFKLNGSIDTKGYAGVSTGAGFAF
;
A
#
# COMPACT_ATOMS: atom_id res chain seq x y z
N MET A 1 -14.08 -13.18 58.76
CA MET A 1 -14.91 -13.49 59.94
C MET A 1 -16.15 -14.22 59.44
N SER A 2 -16.50 -15.37 60.03
CA SER A 2 -17.74 -16.08 59.66
C SER A 2 -18.95 -15.18 59.91
N ASN A 3 -20.02 -15.31 59.10
CA ASN A 3 -21.28 -14.59 59.34
C ASN A 3 -22.00 -15.08 60.63
N GLY A 4 -21.49 -16.15 61.26
CA GLY A 4 -21.72 -16.47 62.67
C GLY A 4 -23.19 -16.70 63.04
N GLY A 5 -24.05 -17.04 62.08
CA GLY A 5 -25.49 -17.18 62.30
C GLY A 5 -26.29 -15.88 62.31
N THR A 6 -25.67 -14.76 61.93
CA THR A 6 -26.37 -13.49 61.70
C THR A 6 -27.16 -13.59 60.39
N ILE A 7 -28.39 -13.08 60.36
CA ILE A 7 -29.17 -13.01 59.10
C ILE A 7 -28.56 -11.90 58.23
N THR A 8 -28.03 -12.28 57.07
CA THR A 8 -27.37 -11.40 56.09
C THR A 8 -27.53 -11.95 54.67
N ASN A 9 -27.31 -11.11 53.65
CA ASN A 9 -27.26 -11.48 52.23
C ASN A 9 -25.87 -11.97 51.79
N ASP A 10 -25.03 -12.40 52.75
CA ASP A 10 -23.65 -12.84 52.51
C ASP A 10 -23.39 -14.22 53.13
N VAL A 11 -22.58 -15.01 52.43
CA VAL A 11 -22.03 -16.28 52.91
C VAL A 11 -20.51 -16.19 52.90
N THR A 12 -19.90 -16.31 54.08
CA THR A 12 -18.45 -16.42 54.22
C THR A 12 -18.04 -17.87 54.49
N LEU A 13 -17.25 -18.46 53.60
CA LEU A 13 -16.68 -19.81 53.77
C LEU A 13 -15.39 -19.73 54.61
N VAL A 14 -15.32 -20.48 55.71
CA VAL A 14 -14.13 -20.58 56.57
C VAL A 14 -13.71 -22.05 56.64
N GLY A 15 -12.47 -22.33 56.23
CA GLY A 15 -11.86 -23.65 56.26
C GLY A 15 -11.18 -23.96 57.60
N ALA A 16 -10.63 -25.16 57.73
CA ALA A 16 -9.84 -25.55 58.91
C ALA A 16 -8.53 -24.75 59.04
N ASP A 17 -7.98 -24.30 57.91
CA ASP A 17 -6.95 -23.28 57.81
C ASP A 17 -7.64 -21.95 57.50
N ASP A 18 -7.55 -20.98 58.41
CA ASP A 18 -8.21 -19.68 58.30
C ASP A 18 -7.50 -18.73 57.32
N THR A 19 -6.35 -19.15 56.77
CA THR A 19 -5.57 -18.41 55.77
C THR A 19 -5.75 -18.94 54.34
N ALA A 20 -6.37 -20.12 54.16
CA ALA A 20 -6.56 -20.75 52.86
C ALA A 20 -8.00 -20.60 52.33
N PRO A 21 -8.21 -20.37 51.01
CA PRO A 21 -9.53 -20.42 50.39
C PRO A 21 -10.20 -21.80 50.47
N VAL A 22 -11.53 -21.83 50.59
CA VAL A 22 -12.32 -23.07 50.56
C VAL A 22 -12.67 -23.43 49.11
N ALA A 23 -12.30 -24.64 48.67
CA ALA A 23 -12.69 -25.16 47.36
C ALA A 23 -14.17 -25.58 47.35
N LEU A 24 -14.89 -25.22 46.29
CA LEU A 24 -16.27 -25.64 46.05
C LEU A 24 -16.35 -26.50 44.78
N HIS A 25 -16.87 -27.72 44.90
CA HIS A 25 -16.94 -28.69 43.81
C HIS A 25 -18.38 -29.14 43.56
N ASN A 26 -18.60 -29.83 42.43
CA ASN A 26 -19.92 -30.30 41.99
C ASN A 26 -20.95 -29.16 41.82
N VAL A 27 -20.46 -27.98 41.40
CA VAL A 27 -21.30 -26.83 41.05
C VAL A 27 -21.87 -27.06 39.65
N ALA A 28 -23.18 -27.30 39.58
CA ALA A 28 -23.90 -27.38 38.30
C ALA A 28 -23.80 -26.05 37.54
N ASN A 29 -24.06 -26.07 36.23
CA ASN A 29 -24.07 -24.85 35.43
C ASN A 29 -25.10 -23.85 35.97
N GLY A 30 -24.70 -22.60 36.16
CA GLY A 30 -25.62 -21.51 36.46
C GLY A 30 -26.57 -21.25 35.28
N THR A 31 -27.83 -21.00 35.58
CA THR A 31 -28.92 -20.77 34.61
C THR A 31 -29.57 -19.40 34.73
N LEU A 32 -29.57 -18.82 35.94
CA LEU A 32 -30.06 -17.47 36.23
C LEU A 32 -28.89 -16.48 36.34
N ALA A 33 -29.19 -15.18 36.21
CA ALA A 33 -28.18 -14.12 36.21
C ALA A 33 -27.36 -14.03 37.51
N ASN A 34 -27.88 -14.54 38.63
CA ASN A 34 -27.24 -14.51 39.94
C ASN A 34 -26.70 -15.88 40.38
N ASP A 35 -26.72 -16.88 39.51
CA ASP A 35 -26.15 -18.19 39.81
C ASP A 35 -24.62 -18.14 39.77
N ALA A 36 -23.97 -19.03 40.51
CA ALA A 36 -22.53 -19.21 40.41
C ALA A 36 -22.16 -19.81 39.04
N VAL A 37 -21.03 -19.35 38.48
CA VAL A 37 -20.41 -19.88 37.26
C VAL A 37 -19.37 -20.92 37.65
N ASN A 38 -19.40 -22.10 37.02
CA ASN A 38 -18.36 -23.10 37.20
C ASN A 38 -17.22 -22.93 36.16
N VAL A 39 -16.12 -23.66 36.37
CA VAL A 39 -14.92 -23.56 35.50
C VAL A 39 -15.25 -23.90 34.04
N GLY A 40 -16.09 -24.91 33.78
CA GLY A 40 -16.47 -25.28 32.41
C GLY A 40 -17.22 -24.18 31.66
N GLN A 41 -18.11 -23.44 32.34
CA GLN A 41 -18.79 -22.27 31.75
C GLN A 41 -17.81 -21.12 31.48
N MET A 42 -16.86 -20.87 32.39
CA MET A 42 -15.81 -19.86 32.20
C MET A 42 -14.89 -20.21 31.03
N GLU A 43 -14.40 -21.45 30.95
CA GLU A 43 -13.55 -21.94 29.87
C GLU A 43 -14.25 -21.85 28.51
N ALA A 44 -15.53 -22.21 28.43
CA ALA A 44 -16.32 -22.09 27.21
C ALA A 44 -16.46 -20.62 26.75
N ALA A 45 -16.70 -19.70 27.68
CA ALA A 45 -16.78 -18.26 27.38
C ALA A 45 -15.42 -17.71 26.90
N MET A 46 -14.32 -18.12 27.55
CA MET A 46 -12.97 -17.74 27.14
C MET A 46 -12.62 -18.29 25.75
N ALA A 47 -12.92 -19.57 25.49
CA ALA A 47 -12.70 -20.19 24.19
C ALA A 47 -13.49 -19.47 23.08
N GLY A 48 -14.75 -19.10 23.33
CA GLY A 48 -15.56 -18.31 22.38
C GLY A 48 -14.98 -16.92 22.12
N THR A 49 -14.48 -16.26 23.16
CA THR A 49 -13.84 -14.93 23.03
C THR A 49 -12.54 -15.01 22.23
N MET A 50 -11.72 -16.03 22.49
CA MET A 50 -10.47 -16.26 21.74
C MET A 50 -10.75 -16.58 20.28
N ALA A 51 -11.72 -17.45 19.99
CA ALA A 51 -12.12 -17.76 18.61
C ALA A 51 -12.64 -16.52 17.86
N TYR A 52 -13.42 -15.67 18.53
CA TYR A 52 -13.87 -14.40 17.96
C TYR A 52 -12.70 -13.45 17.64
N ALA A 53 -11.76 -13.30 18.59
CA ALA A 53 -10.59 -12.45 18.42
C ALA A 53 -9.68 -12.96 17.29
N ASP A 54 -9.46 -14.27 17.21
CA ASP A 54 -8.67 -14.92 16.17
C ASP A 54 -9.29 -14.73 14.78
N ALA A 55 -10.61 -14.87 14.66
CA ALA A 55 -11.33 -14.62 13.42
C ALA A 55 -11.20 -13.16 12.95
N ARG A 56 -11.32 -12.19 13.88
CA ARG A 56 -11.15 -10.76 13.56
C ARG A 56 -9.72 -10.41 13.19
N LEU A 57 -8.74 -11.02 13.87
CA LEU A 57 -7.33 -10.81 13.56
C LEU A 57 -6.98 -11.37 12.18
N THR A 58 -7.46 -12.57 11.85
CA THR A 58 -7.26 -13.19 10.53
C THR A 58 -7.84 -12.32 9.42
N GLU A 59 -9.09 -11.85 9.58
CA GLU A 59 -9.74 -10.95 8.62
C GLU A 59 -8.95 -9.64 8.41
N ALA A 60 -8.42 -9.05 9.48
CA ALA A 60 -7.59 -7.85 9.40
C ALA A 60 -6.25 -8.11 8.70
N LEU A 61 -5.59 -9.23 8.99
CA LEU A 61 -4.34 -9.62 8.34
C LEU A 61 -4.53 -9.86 6.85
N ASP A 62 -5.59 -10.58 6.45
CA ASP A 62 -5.92 -10.82 5.04
C ASP A 62 -6.20 -9.51 4.29
N TYR A 63 -6.97 -8.61 4.90
CA TYR A 63 -7.24 -7.29 4.32
C TYR A 63 -5.94 -6.48 4.16
N THR A 64 -5.09 -6.48 5.18
CA THR A 64 -3.82 -5.75 5.14
C THR A 64 -2.86 -6.34 4.12
N ASP A 65 -2.76 -7.66 4.01
CA ASP A 65 -1.92 -8.35 3.02
C ASP A 65 -2.38 -8.03 1.59
N ALA A 66 -3.69 -8.09 1.33
CA ALA A 66 -4.25 -7.69 0.04
C ALA A 66 -3.94 -6.22 -0.33
N ARG A 67 -3.99 -5.31 0.65
CA ARG A 67 -3.62 -3.90 0.45
C ARG A 67 -2.13 -3.72 0.20
N PHE A 68 -1.26 -4.46 0.90
CA PHE A 68 0.18 -4.41 0.67
C PHE A 68 0.57 -4.98 -0.69
N ALA A 69 -0.05 -6.08 -1.12
CA ALA A 69 0.17 -6.66 -2.44
C ALA A 69 -0.24 -5.69 -3.57
N ALA A 70 -1.38 -5.03 -3.41
CA ALA A 70 -1.82 -3.98 -4.35
C ALA A 70 -0.84 -2.79 -4.38
N LEU A 71 -0.41 -2.32 -3.22
CA LEU A 71 0.55 -1.21 -3.13
C LEU A 71 1.92 -1.58 -3.75
N ASP A 72 2.43 -2.78 -3.51
CA ASP A 72 3.67 -3.24 -4.13
C ASP A 72 3.55 -3.29 -5.66
N TYR A 73 2.42 -3.78 -6.18
CA TYR A 73 2.14 -3.77 -7.61
C TYR A 73 2.14 -2.35 -8.17
N ASP A 74 1.39 -1.43 -7.54
CA ASP A 74 1.30 -0.03 -7.96
C ASP A 74 2.67 0.66 -7.91
N LEU A 75 3.47 0.43 -6.86
CA LEU A 75 4.81 0.99 -6.75
C LEU A 75 5.77 0.45 -7.83
N ARG A 76 5.66 -0.84 -8.17
CA ARG A 76 6.44 -1.43 -9.26
C ARG A 76 6.01 -0.85 -10.61
N GLU A 77 4.73 -0.63 -10.82
CA GLU A 77 4.24 -0.07 -12.07
C GLU A 77 4.59 1.40 -12.20
N ALA A 78 4.35 2.23 -11.17
CA ALA A 78 4.77 3.64 -11.14
C ALA A 78 6.28 3.80 -11.38
N ARG A 79 7.10 2.90 -10.83
CA ARG A 79 8.55 2.88 -11.11
C ARG A 79 8.83 2.61 -12.59
N LYS A 80 8.16 1.63 -13.20
CA LYS A 80 8.36 1.32 -14.63
C LYS A 80 7.85 2.46 -15.50
N GLU A 81 6.71 3.07 -15.19
CA GLU A 81 6.19 4.25 -15.89
C GLU A 81 7.19 5.41 -15.83
N SER A 82 7.78 5.69 -14.66
CA SER A 82 8.83 6.70 -14.51
C SER A 82 10.07 6.40 -15.37
N PHE A 83 10.50 5.14 -15.43
CA PHE A 83 11.61 4.73 -16.30
C PHE A 83 11.27 4.85 -17.78
N ALA A 84 10.03 4.55 -18.16
CA ALA A 84 9.52 4.70 -19.53
C ALA A 84 9.49 6.17 -19.95
N GLY A 85 9.00 7.06 -19.09
CA GLY A 85 9.07 8.51 -19.31
C GLY A 85 10.50 9.03 -19.44
N THR A 86 11.45 8.51 -18.64
CA THR A 86 12.87 8.85 -18.78
C THR A 86 13.44 8.37 -20.12
N ALA A 87 13.08 7.16 -20.56
CA ALA A 87 13.44 6.66 -21.88
C ALA A 87 12.86 7.57 -22.99
N GLY A 88 11.63 8.05 -22.84
CA GLY A 88 11.00 9.04 -23.73
C GLY A 88 11.78 10.34 -23.81
N ALA A 89 12.19 10.88 -22.66
CA ALA A 89 13.02 12.08 -22.59
C ALA A 89 14.39 11.88 -23.28
N MET A 90 15.05 10.73 -23.06
CA MET A 90 16.32 10.42 -23.74
C MET A 90 16.14 10.25 -25.25
N ALA A 91 15.04 9.62 -25.68
CA ALA A 91 14.70 9.50 -27.10
C ALA A 91 14.55 10.90 -27.72
N MET A 92 13.77 11.78 -27.11
CA MET A 92 13.58 13.16 -27.59
C MET A 92 14.87 13.99 -27.57
N ALA A 93 15.72 13.80 -26.55
CA ALA A 93 17.02 14.48 -26.44
C ALA A 93 18.03 13.99 -27.51
N GLY A 94 17.93 12.72 -27.91
CA GLY A 94 18.76 12.12 -28.95
C GLY A 94 18.37 12.54 -30.37
N LEU A 95 17.27 13.28 -30.57
CA LEU A 95 16.83 13.73 -31.90
C LEU A 95 17.84 14.72 -32.52
N PRO A 96 18.41 14.40 -33.69
CA PRO A 96 19.20 15.36 -34.45
C PRO A 96 18.43 16.65 -34.75
N GLN A 97 19.17 17.76 -34.83
CA GLN A 97 18.62 19.08 -35.16
C GLN A 97 19.15 19.57 -36.51
N VAL A 98 18.34 20.38 -37.20
CA VAL A 98 18.78 21.11 -38.37
C VAL A 98 19.95 22.05 -38.04
N VAL A 99 20.96 22.05 -38.91
CA VAL A 99 22.15 22.94 -38.81
C VAL A 99 22.32 23.84 -40.04
N GLU A 100 21.56 23.58 -41.11
CA GLU A 100 21.65 24.30 -42.37
C GLU A 100 20.59 25.41 -42.47
N ALA A 101 21.01 26.61 -42.84
CA ALA A 101 20.16 27.79 -42.89
C ALA A 101 19.03 27.67 -43.92
N GLY A 102 17.80 28.05 -43.54
CA GLY A 102 16.63 28.02 -44.41
C GLY A 102 16.03 26.63 -44.65
N THR A 103 16.55 25.59 -43.99
CA THR A 103 16.12 24.20 -44.19
C THR A 103 15.24 23.69 -43.05
N ARG A 104 14.64 22.52 -43.27
CA ARG A 104 13.77 21.79 -42.33
C ARG A 104 14.25 20.36 -42.21
N MET A 105 14.10 19.77 -41.04
CA MET A 105 14.49 18.38 -40.77
C MET A 105 13.35 17.65 -40.07
N ILE A 106 13.16 16.37 -40.43
CA ILE A 106 12.39 15.40 -39.66
C ILE A 106 13.37 14.35 -39.16
N ALA A 107 13.26 13.96 -37.90
CA ALA A 107 14.14 13.00 -37.27
C ALA A 107 13.35 11.99 -36.42
N GLY A 108 13.95 10.81 -36.23
CA GLY A 108 13.48 9.78 -35.31
C GLY A 108 14.61 9.33 -34.40
N ALA A 109 14.28 8.96 -33.17
CA ALA A 109 15.24 8.51 -32.17
C ALA A 109 14.63 7.47 -31.23
N VAL A 110 15.49 6.72 -30.56
CA VAL A 110 15.12 5.70 -29.57
C VAL A 110 15.88 5.96 -28.28
N GLY A 111 15.19 5.84 -27.15
CA GLY A 111 15.76 5.92 -25.82
C GLY A 111 15.52 4.62 -25.06
N HIS A 112 16.51 4.19 -24.29
CA HIS A 112 16.39 3.00 -23.45
C HIS A 112 16.91 3.29 -22.05
N PHE A 113 16.08 3.06 -21.02
CA PHE A 113 16.44 3.29 -19.62
C PHE A 113 15.90 2.19 -18.72
N ARG A 114 16.80 1.53 -17.97
CA ARG A 114 16.44 0.57 -16.92
C ARG A 114 15.33 -0.43 -17.34
N GLY A 115 15.44 -0.99 -18.55
CA GLY A 115 14.52 -1.99 -19.07
C GLY A 115 13.24 -1.43 -19.72
N GLN A 116 13.10 -0.11 -19.85
CA GLN A 116 12.04 0.54 -20.63
C GLN A 116 12.62 1.18 -21.89
N THR A 117 11.82 1.21 -22.95
CA THR A 117 12.23 1.77 -24.24
C THR A 117 11.19 2.79 -24.69
N ALA A 118 11.63 3.83 -25.39
CA ALA A 118 10.73 4.79 -26.00
C ALA A 118 11.23 5.22 -27.37
N PHE A 119 10.30 5.63 -28.21
CA PHE A 119 10.54 6.13 -29.55
C PHE A 119 10.12 7.60 -29.61
N ALA A 120 10.92 8.42 -30.26
CA ALA A 120 10.63 9.83 -30.47
C ALA A 120 10.70 10.20 -31.94
N ILE A 121 9.88 11.16 -32.34
CA ILE A 121 9.88 11.78 -33.66
C ILE A 121 9.91 13.30 -33.44
N GLY A 122 10.67 14.01 -34.25
CA GLY A 122 10.73 15.46 -34.18
C GLY A 122 10.88 16.13 -35.53
N ALA A 123 10.49 17.39 -35.56
CA ALA A 123 10.72 18.31 -36.67
C ALA A 123 11.50 19.53 -36.17
N SER A 124 12.41 20.04 -36.99
CA SER A 124 13.13 21.29 -36.71
C SER A 124 13.28 22.16 -37.96
N LEU A 125 13.40 23.47 -37.77
CA LEU A 125 13.62 24.43 -38.86
C LEU A 125 14.62 25.51 -38.44
N ALA A 126 15.44 25.94 -39.39
CA ALA A 126 16.38 27.04 -39.23
C ALA A 126 15.97 28.22 -40.11
N ALA A 127 15.79 29.39 -39.49
CA ALA A 127 15.42 30.64 -40.16
C ALA A 127 16.51 31.71 -39.94
N ASN A 128 16.35 32.86 -40.61
CA ASN A 128 17.24 34.02 -40.46
C ASN A 128 18.72 33.68 -40.70
N GLU A 129 19.04 33.07 -41.85
CA GLU A 129 20.41 32.63 -42.19
C GLU A 129 20.99 31.64 -41.16
N GLY A 130 20.14 30.88 -40.46
CA GLY A 130 20.55 29.94 -39.42
C GLY A 130 20.66 30.53 -38.02
N ARG A 131 20.43 31.83 -37.84
CA ARG A 131 20.45 32.49 -36.52
C ARG A 131 19.29 32.10 -35.62
N THR A 132 18.23 31.50 -36.15
CA THR A 132 17.07 31.07 -35.34
C THR A 132 16.74 29.62 -35.63
N VAL A 133 16.63 28.79 -34.58
CA VAL A 133 16.23 27.38 -34.69
C VAL A 133 14.98 27.12 -33.87
N PHE A 134 14.00 26.44 -34.45
CA PHE A 134 12.82 25.93 -33.74
C PHE A 134 12.77 24.40 -33.82
N LYS A 135 12.26 23.77 -32.77
CA LYS A 135 12.09 22.32 -32.66
C LYS A 135 10.73 21.98 -32.06
N LEU A 136 10.11 20.94 -32.60
CA LEU A 136 8.93 20.29 -32.06
C LEU A 136 9.20 18.79 -32.05
N ASN A 137 8.91 18.10 -30.94
CA ASN A 137 9.11 16.66 -30.84
C ASN A 137 8.04 16.00 -29.98
N GLY A 138 7.76 14.74 -30.29
CA GLY A 138 6.88 13.88 -29.54
C GLY A 138 7.51 12.51 -29.33
N SER A 139 7.05 11.80 -28.31
CA SER A 139 7.52 10.45 -28.00
C SER A 139 6.37 9.55 -27.55
N ILE A 140 6.59 8.24 -27.67
CA ILE A 140 5.76 7.18 -27.09
C ILE A 140 6.67 6.12 -26.48
N ASP A 141 6.29 5.61 -25.32
CA ASP A 141 7.08 4.60 -24.60
C ASP A 141 6.43 3.21 -24.58
N THR A 142 7.16 2.20 -24.08
CA THR A 142 6.70 0.82 -23.95
C THR A 142 5.53 0.63 -22.98
N LYS A 143 5.19 1.65 -22.20
CA LYS A 143 4.02 1.68 -21.31
C LYS A 143 2.80 2.33 -21.97
N GLY A 144 2.95 2.85 -23.18
CA GLY A 144 1.87 3.46 -23.95
C GLY A 144 1.65 4.93 -23.60
N TYR A 145 2.51 5.55 -22.78
CA TYR A 145 2.42 6.98 -22.51
C TYR A 145 3.10 7.77 -23.62
N ALA A 146 2.51 8.91 -23.97
CA ALA A 146 3.04 9.83 -24.96
C ALA A 146 3.46 11.15 -24.31
N GLY A 147 4.52 11.76 -24.84
CA GLY A 147 5.02 13.07 -24.42
C GLY A 147 5.26 13.98 -25.61
N VAL A 148 5.17 15.30 -25.40
CA VAL A 148 5.45 16.31 -26.42
C VAL A 148 6.32 17.42 -25.81
N SER A 149 7.28 17.92 -26.56
CA SER A 149 8.04 19.12 -26.21
C SER A 149 8.31 20.01 -27.42
N THR A 150 8.64 21.27 -27.16
CA THR A 150 8.98 22.28 -28.18
C THR A 150 10.05 23.21 -27.62
N GLY A 151 10.85 23.82 -28.49
CA GLY A 151 11.93 24.72 -28.09
C GLY A 151 12.39 25.62 -29.23
N ALA A 152 12.98 26.76 -28.87
CA ALA A 152 13.55 27.71 -29.81
C ALA A 152 14.88 28.24 -29.30
N GLY A 153 15.79 28.60 -30.22
CA GLY A 153 17.08 29.22 -29.91
C GLY A 153 17.42 30.32 -30.89
N PHE A 154 18.12 31.35 -30.41
CA PHE A 154 18.61 32.48 -31.22
C PHE A 154 20.11 32.68 -30.96
N ALA A 155 20.89 32.80 -32.02
CA ALA A 155 22.32 33.09 -31.99
C ALA A 155 22.57 34.51 -32.52
N PHE A 156 23.44 35.26 -31.84
CA PHE A 156 23.84 36.63 -32.16
C PHE A 156 25.34 36.72 -32.45
#